data_AF-A0A4Q8UBL4-F1
#
_entry.id   AF-A0A4Q8UBL4-F1
#
_cell.length_a   1.000
_cell.length_b   1.000
_cell.length_c   1.000
_cell.angle_alpha   90.00
_cell.angle_beta   90.00
_cell.angle_gamma   90.00
#
_symmetry.space_group_name_H-M   'P 1'
#
loop_
_entity.id
_entity.type
_entity.pdbx_description
1 polymer ?
#
loop_
_entity_poly.entity_id
_entity_poly.type
_entity_poly.pdbx_seq_one_letter_code
_entity_poly.pdbx_strand_id
1 'polypeptide(L)'
;MTITPEAPTHTNYIQVRLGPSGNPLAIRHDGRIWLVDPATESQHWYGRDSWWDTRRTAAKGSGDLVSVEYWRVQAQIIYPQVGFTAM
;
A
#
# COMPACT_ATOMS: atom_id res chain seq x y z
N MET A 1 14.79 -14.02 -34.05
CA MET A 1 14.95 -13.09 -32.91
C MET A 1 14.31 -13.77 -31.71
N THR A 2 15.11 -14.13 -30.70
CA THR A 2 14.62 -14.84 -29.50
C THR A 2 14.37 -13.80 -28.42
N ILE A 3 13.11 -13.64 -28.01
CA ILE A 3 12.76 -12.84 -26.84
C ILE A 3 13.09 -13.65 -25.59
N THR A 4 14.11 -13.24 -24.85
CA THR A 4 14.33 -13.75 -23.49
C THR A 4 13.23 -13.14 -22.62
N PRO A 5 12.34 -13.92 -21.99
CA PRO A 5 11.43 -13.36 -21.01
C PRO A 5 12.27 -12.85 -19.83
N GLU A 6 12.25 -11.54 -19.60
CA GLU A 6 12.78 -10.95 -18.37
C GLU A 6 12.06 -11.65 -17.19
N ALA A 7 12.83 -12.27 -16.30
CA ALA A 7 12.28 -12.88 -15.10
C ALA A 7 11.52 -11.78 -14.33
N PRO A 8 10.24 -11.96 -13.97
CA PRO A 8 9.50 -10.94 -13.27
C PRO A 8 10.25 -10.63 -11.97
N THR A 9 10.75 -9.40 -11.85
CA THR A 9 11.20 -8.86 -10.58
C THR A 9 9.98 -8.90 -9.68
N HIS A 10 9.95 -9.85 -8.74
CA HIS A 10 8.88 -9.96 -7.75
C HIS A 10 9.05 -8.82 -6.74
N THR A 11 8.85 -7.60 -7.21
CA THR A 11 8.71 -6.46 -6.32
C THR A 11 7.36 -6.66 -5.65
N ASN A 12 7.37 -6.87 -4.34
CA ASN A 12 6.17 -6.99 -3.52
C ASN A 12 5.43 -5.65 -3.51
N TYR A 13 4.74 -5.33 -4.61
CA TYR A 13 3.99 -4.10 -4.74
C TYR A 13 2.74 -4.21 -3.87
N ILE A 14 2.61 -3.28 -2.93
CA ILE A 14 1.36 -3.04 -2.23
C ILE A 14 0.56 -2.04 -3.08
N GLN A 15 -0.66 -2.40 -3.44
CA GLN A 15 -1.60 -1.50 -4.10
C GLN A 15 -2.57 -0.96 -3.06
N VAL A 16 -2.78 0.35 -3.04
CA VAL A 16 -3.75 1.00 -2.15
C VAL A 16 -4.81 1.68 -3.00
N ARG A 17 -6.08 1.37 -2.73
CA ARG A 17 -7.21 2.10 -3.31
C ARG A 17 -7.55 3.28 -2.42
N LEU A 18 -7.54 4.48 -2.97
CA LEU A 18 -7.90 5.71 -2.27
C LEU A 18 -9.34 6.12 -2.58
N GLY A 19 -9.98 6.78 -1.61
CA GLY A 19 -11.22 7.51 -1.80
C GLY A 19 -10.98 8.90 -2.41
N PRO A 20 -12.06 9.64 -2.70
CA PRO A 20 -11.96 10.98 -3.30
C PRO A 20 -11.17 11.99 -2.45
N SER A 21 -11.16 11.82 -1.13
CA SER A 21 -10.39 12.65 -0.19
C SER A 21 -8.96 12.16 0.04
N GLY A 22 -8.52 11.14 -0.70
CA GLY A 22 -7.19 10.55 -0.55
C GLY A 22 -7.05 9.55 0.60
N ASN A 23 -8.14 9.24 1.32
CA ASN A 23 -8.10 8.26 2.40
C ASN A 23 -8.02 6.82 1.85
N PRO A 24 -7.27 5.91 2.48
CA PRO A 24 -7.20 4.51 2.08
C PRO A 24 -8.53 3.78 2.33
N LEU A 25 -8.99 3.04 1.33
CA LEU A 25 -10.23 2.25 1.37
C LEU A 25 -9.97 0.75 1.29
N ALA A 26 -8.95 0.35 0.55
CA ALA A 26 -8.58 -1.06 0.42
C ALA A 26 -7.08 -1.20 0.14
N ILE A 27 -6.52 -2.30 0.61
CA ILE A 27 -5.13 -2.68 0.39
C ILE A 27 -5.15 -4.00 -0.39
N ARG A 28 -4.30 -4.12 -1.41
CA ARG A 28 -4.05 -5.37 -2.12
C ARG A 28 -2.56 -5.69 -2.10
N HIS A 29 -2.25 -6.91 -1.71
CA HIS A 29 -0.89 -7.43 -1.57
C HIS A 29 -0.95 -8.95 -1.66
N ASP A 30 -0.08 -9.54 -2.47
CA ASP A 30 0.01 -11.00 -2.66
C ASP A 30 -1.35 -11.67 -2.97
N GLY A 31 -2.10 -11.05 -3.90
CA GLY A 31 -3.41 -11.55 -4.33
C GLY A 31 -4.55 -11.43 -3.30
N ARG A 32 -4.26 -11.02 -2.06
CA ARG A 32 -5.24 -10.80 -1.00
C ARG A 32 -5.69 -9.35 -1.00
N ILE A 33 -6.96 -9.15 -0.64
CA ILE A 33 -7.56 -7.82 -0.48
C ILE A 33 -7.97 -7.66 0.98
N TRP A 34 -7.61 -6.53 1.56
CA TRP A 34 -8.08 -6.09 2.87
C TRP A 34 -8.91 -4.83 2.68
N LEU A 35 -10.10 -4.79 3.26
CA LEU A 35 -10.89 -3.56 3.34
C LEU A 35 -10.47 -2.78 4.58
N VAL A 36 -10.28 -1.47 4.42
CA VAL A 36 -10.12 -0.56 5.55
C VAL A 36 -11.49 -0.40 6.20
N ASP A 37 -11.55 -0.58 7.52
CA ASP A 37 -12.77 -0.44 8.30
C ASP A 37 -13.19 1.04 8.36
N PRO A 38 -14.34 1.42 7.79
CA PRO A 38 -14.80 2.81 7.81
C PRO A 38 -15.28 3.27 9.19
N ALA A 39 -15.57 2.35 10.12
CA ALA A 39 -15.98 2.67 11.48
C ALA A 39 -14.79 2.99 12.40
N THR A 40 -13.57 2.65 11.98
CA THR A 40 -12.35 2.94 12.72
C THR A 40 -11.66 4.16 12.12
N GLU A 41 -11.42 5.19 12.94
CA GLU A 41 -10.72 6.39 12.49
C GLU A 41 -9.29 6.04 12.03
N SER A 42 -8.99 6.40 10.77
CA SER A 42 -7.64 6.26 10.21
C SER A 42 -6.76 7.41 10.69
N GLN A 43 -5.58 7.11 11.21
CA GLN A 43 -4.63 8.16 11.58
C GLN A 43 -3.76 8.50 10.38
N HIS A 44 -3.55 9.79 10.17
CA HIS A 44 -2.78 10.33 9.06
C HIS A 44 -1.82 11.40 9.58
N TRP A 45 -0.54 11.27 9.23
CA TRP A 45 0.48 12.25 9.61
C TRP A 45 1.60 12.30 8.58
N TYR A 46 2.31 13.42 8.58
CA TYR A 46 3.55 13.58 7.82
C TYR A 46 4.73 13.41 8.76
N GLY A 47 5.73 12.64 8.34
CA GLY A 47 6.99 12.48 9.05
C GLY A 47 8.17 12.72 8.11
N ARG A 48 9.34 12.93 8.69
CA ARG A 48 10.59 13.06 7.92
C ARG A 48 11.21 11.68 7.72
N ASP A 49 11.65 11.37 6.50
CA ASP A 49 12.57 10.23 6.33
C ASP A 49 13.94 10.67 6.83
N SER A 50 14.34 10.18 8.01
CA SER A 50 15.70 10.37 8.55
C SER A 50 16.68 9.47 7.81
N TRP A 51 16.70 9.54 6.48
CA TRP A 51 17.54 8.66 5.66
C TRP A 51 19.01 8.78 6.03
N TRP A 52 19.47 9.93 6.57
CA TRP A 52 20.83 10.12 7.07
C TRP A 52 21.18 9.18 8.24
N ASP A 53 20.19 8.71 9.01
CA ASP A 53 20.41 7.75 10.10
C ASP A 53 20.51 6.30 9.62
N THR A 54 19.98 5.98 8.44
CA THR A 54 19.82 4.58 7.97
C THR A 54 20.42 4.28 6.61
N ARG A 55 20.78 5.30 5.81
CA ARG A 55 21.29 5.16 4.44
C ARG A 55 22.34 6.25 4.10
N ARG A 56 23.26 5.90 3.20
CA ARG A 56 24.34 6.81 2.75
C ARG A 56 23.86 7.90 1.78
N THR A 57 22.73 7.70 1.11
CA THR A 57 22.13 8.65 0.17
C THR A 57 20.61 8.57 0.20
N ALA A 58 19.99 9.73 -0.03
CA ALA A 58 18.57 9.88 -0.28
C ALA A 58 18.09 8.97 -1.42
N ALA A 59 16.86 8.45 -1.33
CA ALA A 59 16.26 7.67 -2.41
C ALA A 59 16.13 8.53 -3.69
N LYS A 60 16.63 8.02 -4.81
CA LYS A 60 16.48 8.71 -6.11
C LYS A 60 15.00 8.87 -6.46
N GLY A 61 14.60 10.08 -6.84
CA GLY A 61 13.22 10.40 -7.25
C GLY A 61 12.32 11.01 -6.17
N SER A 62 12.79 11.14 -4.93
CA SER A 62 12.09 11.93 -3.91
C SER A 62 12.41 13.42 -4.08
N GLY A 63 11.48 14.16 -4.70
CA GLY A 63 11.59 15.63 -4.79
C GLY A 63 11.43 16.33 -3.43
N ASP A 64 10.63 15.74 -2.53
CA ASP A 64 10.55 16.09 -1.12
C ASP A 64 10.95 14.87 -0.27
N LEU A 65 12.16 14.91 0.28
CA LEU A 65 12.73 13.85 1.13
C LEU A 65 12.28 13.96 2.59
N VAL A 66 11.49 15.00 2.90
CA VAL A 66 11.20 15.43 4.27
C VAL A 66 9.72 15.22 4.62
N SER A 67 8.86 14.94 3.65
CA SER A 67 7.43 14.68 3.89
C SER A 67 7.04 13.27 3.41
N VAL A 68 7.38 12.27 4.22
CA VAL A 68 6.78 10.94 4.08
C VAL A 68 5.38 11.00 4.68
N GLU A 69 4.39 10.69 3.86
CA GLU A 69 3.01 10.54 4.30
C GLU A 69 2.82 9.15 4.94
N TYR A 70 2.30 9.12 6.15
CA TYR A 70 2.03 7.90 6.90
C TYR A 70 0.55 7.77 7.21
N TRP A 71 0.06 6.55 7.01
CA TRP A 71 -1.30 6.16 7.36
C TRP A 71 -1.27 4.98 8.33
N ARG A 72 -2.07 5.05 9.39
CA ARG A 72 -2.41 3.91 10.24
C ARG A 72 -3.88 3.61 10.06
N VAL A 73 -4.16 2.40 9.59
CA VAL A 73 -5.51 1.93 9.28
C VAL A 73 -5.79 0.63 10.00
N GLN A 74 -7.06 0.40 10.31
CA GLN A 74 -7.55 -0.92 10.68
C GLN A 74 -8.15 -1.56 9.43
N ALA A 75 -7.69 -2.76 9.08
CA ALA A 75 -8.13 -3.44 7.88
C ALA A 75 -8.44 -4.92 8.16
N GLN A 76 -9.44 -5.44 7.46
CA GLN A 76 -9.89 -6.83 7.60
C GLN A 76 -9.72 -7.55 6.26
N ILE A 77 -9.19 -8.78 6.31
CA ILE A 77 -9.07 -9.60 5.11
C ILE A 77 -10.46 -9.98 4.63
N ILE A 78 -10.75 -9.73 3.36
CA ILE A 78 -11.94 -10.30 2.74
C ILE A 78 -11.51 -11.67 2.22
N TYR A 79 -11.94 -12.73 2.88
CA TYR A 79 -11.97 -14.03 2.22
C TYR A 79 -12.98 -13.93 1.07
N PRO A 80 -12.72 -14.53 -0.11
CA PRO A 80 -13.79 -14.75 -1.07
C PRO A 80 -14.90 -15.47 -0.31
N GLN A 81 -16.06 -14.84 -0.24
CA GLN A 81 -17.16 -15.25 0.61
C GLN A 81 -17.45 -16.73 0.31
N VAL A 82 -17.22 -17.60 1.29
CA VAL A 82 -17.80 -18.93 1.30
C VAL A 82 -19.31 -18.70 1.35
N GLY A 83 -19.95 -18.83 0.18
CA GLY A 83 -21.40 -18.90 0.03
C GLY A 83 -22.20 -17.74 0.60
N PHE A 84 -22.31 -16.63 -0.14
CA PHE A 84 -23.65 -16.05 -0.24
C PHE A 84 -24.49 -17.03 -1.06
N THR A 85 -25.13 -17.97 -0.37
CA THR A 85 -26.28 -18.69 -0.93
C THR A 85 -27.32 -17.62 -1.25
N ALA A 86 -27.46 -17.31 -2.53
CA ALA A 86 -28.69 -16.73 -3.03
C ALA A 86 -29.76 -17.81 -3.02
N MET A 87 -30.96 -17.40 -2.57
CA MET A 87 -32.26 -18.08 -2.54
C MET A 87 -32.65 -18.69 -1.20
#